data_AF-A0A840DNM0-F1
#
_entry.id   AF-A0A840DNM0-F1
#
_cell.length_a   1.000
_cell.length_b   1.000
_cell.length_c   1.000
_cell.angle_alpha   90.00
_cell.angle_beta   90.00
_cell.angle_gamma   90.00
#
_symmetry.space_group_name_H-M   'P 1'
#
loop_
_entity.id
_entity.type
_entity.pdbx_description
1 polymer ?
#
loop_
_entity_poly.entity_id
_entity_poly.type
_entity_poly.pdbx_seq_one_letter_code
_entity_poly.pdbx_strand_id
1 'polypeptide(L)'
;MKQNTLTGWVASDYLVPVSSNPANPAPPAIQTKTGTVAVDILNVRAEPSLQANVIQKLTFGQEVSIVGETTDWYQINVNGTVTGWVYRTYIMTASYSIKVLEDGTNVRTAPSLTASVRKVAKKGEQFHVLAKEGTWYKVELPEGTSGYIAEWVVSIVRSSNNNGTIEKKIIVIDPGHGGKDSGTIGSDGAMEKTLTLNTALRLKQELEKTGAIVYLTRTDDTYLTLQERVRIAHQSHADAFISIHYDSSPTLASGMTVYYYDQQSDYPLALSLDPFFSNGLSIPYRGVRFGDFHVIRETTVPSVLLELGYVNNPTELAIIRSDAYQQQVVADIINGLQRYFNQ
;
A
#
# COMPACT_ATOMS: atom_id res chain seq x y z
N MET A 1 41.84 32.05 -21.49
CA MET A 1 40.75 31.46 -22.30
C MET A 1 41.34 30.33 -23.13
N LYS A 2 41.01 29.08 -22.80
CA LYS A 2 41.24 27.90 -23.65
C LYS A 2 39.95 27.09 -23.61
N GLN A 3 39.14 27.21 -24.65
CA GLN A 3 38.03 26.29 -24.89
C GLN A 3 38.63 25.04 -25.54
N ASN A 4 38.56 23.92 -24.84
CA ASN A 4 38.79 22.61 -25.43
C ASN A 4 37.57 22.27 -26.28
N THR A 5 37.69 22.39 -27.60
CA THR A 5 36.70 21.87 -28.53
C THR A 5 36.91 20.37 -28.70
N LEU A 6 36.09 19.57 -28.01
CA LEU A 6 35.95 18.15 -28.35
C LEU A 6 35.19 18.05 -29.69
N THR A 7 35.77 17.29 -30.62
CA THR A 7 35.11 16.83 -31.84
C THR A 7 34.79 15.35 -31.71
N GLY A 8 33.60 14.96 -32.14
CA GLY A 8 33.13 13.58 -32.09
C GLY A 8 32.03 13.34 -33.13
N TRP A 9 31.78 12.08 -33.44
CA TRP A 9 30.78 11.65 -34.41
C TRP A 9 29.46 11.33 -33.69
N VAL A 10 28.33 11.73 -34.27
CA VAL A 10 26.98 11.40 -33.79
C VAL A 10 26.21 10.71 -34.91
N ALA A 11 25.40 9.71 -34.56
CA ALA A 11 24.53 9.04 -35.51
C ALA A 11 23.46 10.01 -36.03
N SER A 12 23.26 10.03 -37.35
CA SER A 12 22.34 10.96 -38.03
C SER A 12 20.90 10.84 -37.56
N ASP A 13 20.51 9.70 -37.01
CA ASP A 13 19.16 9.42 -36.50
C ASP A 13 18.80 10.28 -35.27
N TYR A 14 19.80 10.93 -34.64
CA TYR A 14 19.64 11.85 -33.52
C TYR A 14 19.79 13.32 -33.90
N LEU A 15 19.87 13.64 -35.20
CA LEU A 15 19.95 15.02 -35.69
C LEU A 15 18.70 15.36 -36.50
N VAL A 16 18.05 16.48 -36.17
CA VAL A 16 16.94 17.01 -36.96
C VAL A 16 17.47 18.14 -37.85
N PRO A 17 17.28 18.08 -39.19
CA PRO A 17 17.67 19.19 -40.07
C PRO A 17 16.83 20.43 -39.76
N VAL A 18 17.48 21.57 -39.53
CA VAL A 18 16.78 22.84 -39.37
C VAL A 18 16.40 23.36 -40.76
N SER A 19 15.20 23.01 -41.24
CA SER A 19 14.57 23.68 -42.39
C SER A 19 13.50 24.66 -41.92
N SER A 20 13.50 25.84 -42.53
CA SER A 20 12.67 27.00 -42.25
C SER A 20 11.17 26.72 -42.09
N ASN A 21 10.64 27.14 -40.94
CA ASN A 21 9.26 27.37 -40.49
C ASN A 21 8.10 27.17 -41.51
N PRO A 22 7.09 26.39 -41.11
CA PRO A 22 5.75 26.96 -41.00
C PRO A 22 5.12 26.68 -39.62
N ALA A 23 4.43 27.70 -39.10
CA ALA A 23 3.56 27.74 -37.91
C ALA A 23 3.62 26.51 -36.98
N ASN A 24 4.44 26.63 -35.95
CA ASN A 24 4.55 25.67 -34.86
C ASN A 24 3.16 25.41 -34.25
N PRO A 25 2.62 24.18 -34.23
CA PRO A 25 1.53 23.87 -33.33
C PRO A 25 2.01 24.16 -31.90
N ALA A 26 1.15 24.74 -31.08
CA ALA A 26 1.49 25.05 -29.69
C ALA A 26 2.14 23.82 -29.04
N PRO A 27 3.27 23.98 -28.31
CA PRO A 27 3.88 22.88 -27.59
C PRO A 27 2.81 22.12 -26.79
N PRO A 28 2.86 20.78 -26.71
CA PRO A 28 1.94 20.04 -25.86
C PRO A 28 1.97 20.67 -24.47
N ALA A 29 0.81 21.07 -23.94
CA ALA A 29 0.73 21.65 -22.61
C ALA A 29 1.40 20.68 -21.63
N ILE A 30 2.49 21.10 -20.99
CA ILE A 30 3.12 20.33 -19.91
C ILE A 30 2.01 20.11 -18.88
N GLN A 31 1.57 18.87 -18.70
CA GLN A 31 0.57 18.56 -17.67
C GLN A 31 1.20 18.85 -16.32
N THR A 32 0.90 20.00 -15.75
CA THR A 32 1.31 20.36 -14.39
C THR A 32 0.44 19.57 -13.41
N LYS A 33 1.02 18.54 -12.80
CA LYS A 33 0.41 17.81 -11.69
C LYS A 33 0.29 18.79 -10.52
N THR A 34 -0.92 19.04 -10.03
CA THR A 34 -1.16 19.91 -8.87
C THR A 34 -1.51 19.06 -7.65
N GLY A 35 -1.38 19.66 -6.46
CA GLY A 35 -1.87 19.05 -5.24
C GLY A 35 -2.16 20.08 -4.16
N THR A 36 -2.84 19.64 -3.11
CA THR A 36 -3.27 20.48 -1.99
C THR A 36 -2.64 20.00 -0.69
N VAL A 37 -2.16 20.92 0.14
CA VAL A 37 -1.58 20.59 1.45
C VAL A 37 -2.65 20.02 2.38
N ALA A 38 -2.41 18.80 2.89
CA ALA A 38 -3.37 18.02 3.67
C ALA A 38 -3.20 18.12 5.19
N VAL A 39 -2.25 18.93 5.67
CA VAL A 39 -1.93 19.12 7.10
C VAL A 39 -1.87 20.60 7.46
N ASP A 40 -2.12 20.95 8.72
CA ASP A 40 -2.18 22.35 9.18
C ASP A 40 -0.91 23.15 8.85
N ILE A 41 0.25 22.51 9.04
CA ILE A 41 1.57 23.08 8.75
C ILE A 41 2.41 22.01 8.06
N LEU A 42 2.79 22.27 6.81
CA LEU A 42 3.70 21.43 6.04
C LEU A 42 5.05 22.13 5.87
N ASN A 43 6.12 21.49 6.34
CA ASN A 43 7.48 21.98 6.13
C ASN A 43 7.94 21.68 4.71
N VAL A 44 8.35 22.73 3.99
CA VAL A 44 9.08 22.65 2.71
C VAL A 44 10.56 22.71 3.00
N ARG A 45 11.32 21.73 2.49
CA ARG A 45 12.74 21.56 2.78
C ARG A 45 13.62 21.81 1.57
N ALA A 46 14.88 22.19 1.80
CA ALA A 46 15.84 22.43 0.73
C ALA A 46 16.18 21.16 -0.09
N GLU A 47 16.14 19.98 0.55
CA GLU A 47 16.48 18.68 -0.03
C GLU A 47 15.44 17.62 0.40
N PRO A 48 15.31 16.47 -0.31
CA PRO A 48 14.38 15.39 0.02
C PRO A 48 14.88 14.56 1.21
N SER A 49 15.05 15.20 2.37
CA SER A 49 15.56 14.61 3.60
C SER A 49 14.92 15.25 4.83
N LEU A 50 14.59 14.43 5.83
CA LEU A 50 14.05 14.92 7.11
C LEU A 50 15.08 15.75 7.91
N GLN A 51 16.37 15.64 7.57
CA GLN A 51 17.46 16.41 8.17
C GLN A 51 17.74 17.74 7.45
N ALA A 52 17.15 17.96 6.27
CA ALA A 52 17.37 19.18 5.50
C ALA A 52 16.69 20.39 6.12
N ASN A 53 17.27 21.58 5.93
CA ASN A 53 16.71 22.83 6.45
C ASN A 53 15.29 23.07 5.91
N VAL A 54 14.39 23.50 6.81
CA VAL A 54 13.05 23.97 6.45
C VAL A 54 13.18 25.39 5.91
N ILE A 55 12.78 25.59 4.66
CA ILE A 55 12.91 26.87 3.94
C ILE A 55 11.58 27.60 3.78
N GLN A 56 10.46 26.90 3.94
CA GLN A 56 9.12 27.49 3.97
C GLN A 56 8.16 26.59 4.75
N LYS A 57 7.06 27.17 5.23
CA LYS A 57 5.91 26.44 5.74
C LYS A 57 4.70 26.75 4.87
N LEU A 58 3.97 25.71 4.47
CA LEU A 58 2.68 25.81 3.82
C LEU A 58 1.59 25.49 4.81
N THR A 59 0.43 26.12 4.64
CA THR A 59 -0.73 25.83 5.46
C THR A 59 -1.68 24.89 4.76
N PHE A 60 -2.52 24.23 5.55
CA PHE A 60 -3.61 23.41 5.04
C PHE A 60 -4.40 24.12 3.92
N GLY A 61 -4.75 23.36 2.86
CA GLY A 61 -5.55 23.85 1.74
C GLY A 61 -4.77 24.65 0.70
N GLN A 62 -3.50 24.96 0.95
CA GLN A 62 -2.68 25.67 -0.02
C GLN A 62 -2.38 24.79 -1.24
N GLU A 63 -2.57 25.32 -2.44
CA GLU A 63 -2.27 24.61 -3.68
C GLU A 63 -0.78 24.70 -4.04
N VAL A 64 -0.26 23.61 -4.59
CA VAL A 64 1.12 23.49 -5.05
C VAL A 64 1.16 22.83 -6.42
N SER A 65 2.13 23.23 -7.24
CA SER A 65 2.48 22.50 -8.46
C SER A 65 3.59 21.50 -8.16
N ILE A 66 3.43 20.24 -8.57
CA ILE A 66 4.43 19.19 -8.43
C ILE A 66 5.28 19.18 -9.70
N VAL A 67 6.57 19.42 -9.55
CA VAL A 67 7.54 19.57 -10.66
C VAL A 67 8.54 18.42 -10.72
N GLY A 68 8.58 17.57 -9.71
CA GLY A 68 9.43 16.38 -9.64
C GLY A 68 9.04 15.49 -8.46
N GLU A 69 9.48 14.24 -8.48
CA GLU A 69 9.18 13.29 -7.42
C GLU A 69 10.33 12.30 -7.18
N THR A 70 10.44 11.84 -5.94
CA THR A 70 11.19 10.64 -5.52
C THR A 70 10.21 9.69 -4.85
N THR A 71 10.69 8.56 -4.33
CA THR A 71 9.87 7.58 -3.60
C THR A 71 9.04 8.23 -2.48
N ASP A 72 9.61 9.18 -1.74
CA ASP A 72 9.01 9.76 -0.53
C ASP A 72 8.68 11.25 -0.64
N TRP A 73 9.19 11.95 -1.66
CA TRP A 73 9.14 13.40 -1.72
C TRP A 73 8.60 13.92 -3.03
N TYR A 74 7.78 14.97 -2.96
CA TYR A 74 7.48 15.83 -4.10
C TYR A 74 8.39 17.05 -4.06
N GLN A 75 8.97 17.37 -5.22
CA GLN A 75 9.52 18.68 -5.48
C GLN A 75 8.38 19.58 -5.95
N ILE A 76 8.22 20.72 -5.28
CA ILE A 76 7.07 21.59 -5.51
C ILE A 76 7.47 23.01 -5.92
N ASN A 77 6.55 23.64 -6.63
CA ASN A 77 6.53 25.05 -6.94
C ASN A 77 5.29 25.69 -6.31
N VAL A 78 5.51 26.74 -5.54
CA VAL A 78 4.50 27.57 -4.90
C VAL A 78 4.57 28.95 -5.53
N ASN A 79 3.48 29.40 -6.16
CA ASN A 79 3.36 30.75 -6.76
C ASN A 79 4.46 31.12 -7.78
N GLY A 80 5.01 30.15 -8.52
CA GLY A 80 5.94 30.41 -9.63
C GLY A 80 7.42 30.50 -9.26
N THR A 81 7.81 30.21 -8.01
CA THR A 81 9.22 30.14 -7.57
C THR A 81 9.55 28.72 -7.12
N VAL A 82 10.62 28.10 -7.64
CA VAL A 82 11.08 26.76 -7.23
C VAL A 82 11.36 26.76 -5.73
N THR A 83 10.62 25.94 -4.98
CA THR A 83 10.40 26.17 -3.54
C THR A 83 11.05 25.12 -2.64
N GLY A 84 11.26 23.89 -3.11
CA GLY A 84 11.86 22.82 -2.30
C GLY A 84 11.07 21.51 -2.32
N TRP A 85 11.27 20.69 -1.30
CA TRP A 85 10.78 19.32 -1.19
C TRP A 85 9.81 19.18 -0.02
N VAL A 86 8.70 18.48 -0.27
CA VAL A 86 7.72 18.11 0.75
C VAL A 86 7.51 16.61 0.76
N TYR A 87 7.24 16.06 1.94
CA TYR A 87 6.96 14.63 2.06
C TYR A 87 5.63 14.32 1.35
N ARG A 88 5.64 13.37 0.41
CA ARG A 88 4.56 13.16 -0.56
C ARG A 88 3.21 12.84 0.08
N THR A 89 3.23 12.22 1.27
CA THR A 89 2.01 11.86 2.02
C THR A 89 1.18 13.05 2.47
N TYR A 90 1.75 14.26 2.48
CA TYR A 90 1.08 15.48 2.93
C TYR A 90 0.53 16.35 1.80
N ILE A 91 0.64 15.89 0.55
CA ILE A 91 0.08 16.55 -0.62
C ILE A 91 -0.98 15.64 -1.26
N MET A 92 -2.22 16.12 -1.29
CA MET A 92 -3.34 15.43 -1.91
C MET A 92 -3.38 15.77 -3.40
N THR A 93 -3.15 14.79 -4.28
CA THR A 93 -3.01 15.00 -5.74
C THR A 93 -4.22 14.59 -6.57
N ALA A 94 -5.30 14.13 -5.94
CA ALA A 94 -6.56 13.86 -6.62
C ALA A 94 -7.75 14.28 -5.75
N SER A 95 -8.88 14.58 -6.40
CA SER A 95 -10.14 14.83 -5.70
C SER A 95 -10.67 13.51 -5.15
N TYR A 96 -10.57 13.31 -3.83
CA TYR A 96 -11.12 12.13 -3.16
C TYR A 96 -12.46 12.47 -2.52
N SER A 97 -13.43 11.59 -2.69
CA SER A 97 -14.70 11.65 -1.98
C SER A 97 -14.70 10.60 -0.87
N ILE A 98 -15.61 10.72 0.08
CA ILE A 98 -15.91 9.71 1.08
C ILE A 98 -17.41 9.44 1.06
N LYS A 99 -17.81 8.21 1.38
CA LYS A 99 -19.18 7.72 1.41
C LYS A 99 -19.53 7.27 2.83
N VAL A 100 -20.62 7.81 3.34
CA VAL A 100 -21.17 7.51 4.66
C VAL A 100 -21.63 6.05 4.76
N LEU A 101 -21.25 5.36 5.83
CA LEU A 101 -21.54 3.93 6.03
C LEU A 101 -22.93 3.69 6.65
N GLU A 102 -23.43 4.61 7.47
CA GLU A 102 -24.64 4.45 8.26
C GLU A 102 -25.49 5.73 8.33
N ASP A 103 -26.81 5.56 8.43
CA ASP A 103 -27.74 6.67 8.64
C ASP A 103 -27.52 7.32 10.01
N GLY A 104 -27.66 8.64 10.08
CA GLY A 104 -27.47 9.37 11.33
C GLY A 104 -26.02 9.80 11.59
N THR A 105 -25.12 9.64 10.62
CA THR A 105 -23.71 10.01 10.77
C THR A 105 -23.55 11.52 10.93
N ASN A 106 -22.91 11.96 12.02
CA ASN A 106 -22.73 13.38 12.32
C ASN A 106 -21.54 13.98 11.57
N VAL A 107 -21.82 15.04 10.79
CA VAL A 107 -20.82 16.00 10.31
C VAL A 107 -20.80 17.19 11.28
N ARG A 108 -19.64 17.47 11.88
CA ARG A 108 -19.47 18.40 13.00
C ARG A 108 -18.73 19.67 12.59
N THR A 109 -18.79 20.71 13.41
CA THR A 109 -18.10 21.98 13.15
C THR A 109 -16.59 21.95 13.39
N ALA A 110 -16.10 20.96 14.15
CA ALA A 110 -14.69 20.73 14.47
C ALA A 110 -14.41 19.21 14.60
N PRO A 111 -13.15 18.75 14.51
CA PRO A 111 -12.77 17.33 14.56
C PRO A 111 -12.81 16.77 16.00
N SER A 112 -13.99 16.82 16.62
CA SER A 112 -14.21 16.39 18.00
C SER A 112 -15.61 15.82 18.16
N LEU A 113 -15.74 14.77 18.98
CA LEU A 113 -17.04 14.18 19.32
C LEU A 113 -17.96 15.12 20.11
N THR A 114 -17.42 16.16 20.73
CA THR A 114 -18.18 17.16 21.50
C THR A 114 -18.52 18.40 20.69
N ALA A 115 -17.98 18.55 19.48
CA ALA A 115 -18.28 19.68 18.62
C ALA A 115 -19.74 19.64 18.14
N SER A 116 -20.35 20.82 17.97
CA SER A 116 -21.73 20.94 17.49
C SER A 116 -21.93 20.21 16.15
N VAL A 117 -23.04 19.48 16.04
CA VAL A 117 -23.42 18.80 14.79
C VAL A 117 -23.90 19.86 13.80
N ARG A 118 -23.23 19.95 12.65
CA ARG A 118 -23.59 20.84 11.56
C ARG A 118 -24.57 20.19 10.58
N LYS A 119 -24.40 18.89 10.33
CA LYS A 119 -25.30 18.09 9.47
C LYS A 119 -25.36 16.66 9.97
N VAL A 120 -26.53 16.05 9.83
CA VAL A 120 -26.71 14.60 9.97
C VAL A 120 -26.80 14.01 8.56
N ALA A 121 -25.86 13.13 8.23
CA ALA A 121 -25.73 12.53 6.92
C ALA A 121 -26.42 11.15 6.85
N LYS A 122 -26.83 10.76 5.63
CA LYS A 122 -27.47 9.48 5.36
C LYS A 122 -26.47 8.46 4.82
N LYS A 123 -26.74 7.17 5.01
CA LYS A 123 -25.96 6.09 4.41
C LYS A 123 -25.86 6.27 2.90
N GLY A 124 -24.66 6.14 2.37
CA GLY A 124 -24.37 6.30 0.95
C GLY A 124 -24.18 7.75 0.49
N GLU A 125 -24.50 8.74 1.33
CA GLU A 125 -24.21 10.15 1.04
C GLU A 125 -22.70 10.34 0.90
N GLN A 126 -22.29 11.15 -0.08
CA GLN A 126 -20.89 11.37 -0.39
C GLN A 126 -20.48 12.82 -0.17
N PHE A 127 -19.24 13.00 0.26
CA PHE A 127 -18.66 14.32 0.43
C PHE A 127 -17.27 14.37 -0.19
N HIS A 128 -16.95 15.50 -0.83
CA HIS A 128 -15.60 15.79 -1.25
C HIS A 128 -14.71 16.07 -0.03
N VAL A 129 -13.59 15.37 0.08
CA VAL A 129 -12.62 15.56 1.16
C VAL A 129 -11.76 16.78 0.83
N LEU A 130 -11.79 17.75 1.72
CA LEU A 130 -10.93 18.93 1.70
C LEU A 130 -9.63 18.67 2.48
N ALA A 131 -9.69 17.91 3.58
CA ALA A 131 -8.57 17.66 4.50
C ALA A 131 -8.66 16.33 5.26
N LYS A 132 -7.56 15.96 5.92
CA LYS A 132 -7.58 15.02 7.05
C LYS A 132 -6.85 15.62 8.26
N GLU A 133 -7.49 15.61 9.42
CA GLU A 133 -6.94 16.07 10.70
C GLU A 133 -7.08 14.94 11.73
N GLY A 134 -5.96 14.28 12.05
CA GLY A 134 -6.00 13.04 12.83
C GLY A 134 -6.91 12.00 12.17
N THR A 135 -7.95 11.57 12.89
CA THR A 135 -8.96 10.59 12.43
C THR A 135 -10.22 11.24 11.86
N TRP A 136 -10.15 12.51 11.44
CA TRP A 136 -11.30 13.26 10.91
C TRP A 136 -11.03 13.76 9.50
N TYR A 137 -12.00 13.57 8.62
CA TYR A 137 -12.00 14.21 7.30
C TYR A 137 -12.72 15.55 7.39
N LYS A 138 -12.08 16.62 6.91
CA LYS A 138 -12.78 17.87 6.61
C LYS A 138 -13.41 17.72 5.25
N VAL A 139 -14.69 18.01 5.15
CA VAL A 139 -15.49 17.79 3.95
C VAL A 139 -16.24 19.04 3.52
N GLU A 140 -16.42 19.17 2.22
CA GLU A 140 -17.26 20.21 1.62
C GLU A 140 -18.75 19.90 1.85
N LEU A 141 -19.51 20.93 2.20
CA LEU A 141 -20.95 20.92 2.36
C LEU A 141 -21.59 21.88 1.32
N PRO A 142 -22.91 21.78 1.07
CA PRO A 142 -23.61 22.74 0.20
C PRO A 142 -23.31 24.20 0.58
N GLU A 143 -23.44 25.08 -0.41
CA GLU A 143 -23.23 26.54 -0.27
C GLU A 143 -21.79 26.95 0.08
N GLY A 144 -20.80 26.09 -0.20
CA GLY A 144 -19.37 26.38 0.02
C GLY A 144 -18.93 26.34 1.49
N THR A 145 -19.74 25.75 2.36
CA THR A 145 -19.38 25.54 3.77
C THR A 145 -18.59 24.24 3.96
N SER A 146 -18.02 24.03 5.15
CA SER A 146 -17.35 22.77 5.49
C SER A 146 -17.74 22.24 6.86
N GLY A 147 -17.43 20.96 7.07
CA GLY A 147 -17.55 20.27 8.36
C GLY A 147 -16.58 19.10 8.48
N TYR A 148 -16.58 18.43 9.62
CA TYR A 148 -15.69 17.33 9.95
C TYR A 148 -16.48 16.05 10.18
N ILE A 149 -16.04 14.95 9.59
CA ILE A 149 -16.66 13.63 9.71
C ILE A 149 -15.59 12.60 10.06
N ALA A 150 -15.90 11.74 11.03
CA ALA A 150 -14.93 10.80 11.55
C ALA A 150 -14.61 9.68 10.55
N GLU A 151 -13.36 9.25 10.51
CA GLU A 151 -12.87 8.25 9.56
C GLU A 151 -13.58 6.90 9.68
N TRP A 152 -13.92 6.46 10.89
CA TRP A 152 -14.50 5.14 11.14
C TRP A 152 -15.99 5.01 10.74
N VAL A 153 -16.64 6.09 10.31
CA VAL A 153 -18.06 6.10 9.85
C VAL A 153 -18.20 6.32 8.34
N VAL A 154 -17.08 6.32 7.61
CA VAL A 154 -17.04 6.55 6.17
C VAL A 154 -16.15 5.54 5.45
N SER A 155 -16.38 5.36 4.17
CA SER A 155 -15.47 4.68 3.23
C SER A 155 -14.97 5.67 2.20
N ILE A 156 -13.73 5.57 1.74
CA ILE A 156 -13.23 6.44 0.67
C ILE A 156 -13.89 6.05 -0.66
N VAL A 157 -14.38 7.04 -1.39
CA VAL A 157 -14.79 6.95 -2.80
C VAL A 157 -13.74 7.65 -3.64
N ARG A 158 -12.84 6.87 -4.21
CA ARG A 158 -11.90 7.39 -5.19
C ARG A 158 -12.66 7.58 -6.51
N SER A 159 -12.75 8.82 -6.99
CA SER A 159 -13.13 9.08 -8.39
C SER A 159 -12.15 8.29 -9.25
N SER A 160 -12.68 7.31 -9.97
CA SER A 160 -11.92 6.39 -10.81
C SER A 160 -11.36 7.13 -12.02
N ASN A 161 -10.29 7.88 -11.80
CA ASN A 161 -9.31 8.19 -12.83
C ASN A 161 -7.99 7.83 -12.18
N ASN A 162 -7.53 6.57 -12.32
CA ASN A 162 -6.11 6.17 -12.30
C ASN A 162 -5.92 4.65 -12.36
N ASN A 163 -4.98 4.24 -13.21
CA ASN A 163 -4.34 2.92 -13.33
C ASN A 163 -3.51 2.55 -12.08
N GLY A 164 -4.09 2.60 -10.88
CA GLY A 164 -3.51 2.02 -9.67
C GLY A 164 -4.20 0.71 -9.38
N THR A 165 -4.04 -0.27 -10.26
CA THR A 165 -4.58 -1.63 -10.11
C THR A 165 -3.46 -2.55 -9.65
N ILE A 166 -3.80 -3.70 -9.06
CA ILE A 166 -2.85 -4.79 -8.80
C ILE A 166 -2.24 -5.36 -10.10
N GLU A 167 -2.79 -4.99 -11.26
CA GLU A 167 -2.29 -5.36 -12.57
C GLU A 167 -0.83 -4.91 -12.73
N LYS A 168 0.03 -5.82 -13.21
CA LYS A 168 1.48 -5.63 -13.41
C LYS A 168 2.30 -5.42 -12.15
N LYS A 169 1.69 -5.45 -10.95
CA LYS A 169 2.44 -5.46 -9.69
C LYS A 169 3.16 -6.79 -9.53
N ILE A 170 4.42 -6.72 -9.11
CA ILE A 170 5.25 -7.90 -8.88
C ILE A 170 5.09 -8.34 -7.43
N ILE A 171 4.46 -9.48 -7.22
CA ILE A 171 4.21 -10.03 -5.89
C ILE A 171 5.03 -11.30 -5.72
N VAL A 172 5.87 -11.33 -4.68
CA VAL A 172 6.61 -12.53 -4.30
C VAL A 172 5.88 -13.21 -3.15
N ILE A 173 5.50 -14.46 -3.36
CA ILE A 173 4.90 -15.32 -2.32
C ILE A 173 5.97 -16.30 -1.87
N ASP A 174 6.18 -16.39 -0.57
CA ASP A 174 7.16 -17.24 0.07
C ASP A 174 6.46 -18.34 0.88
N PRO A 175 6.28 -19.54 0.32
CA PRO A 175 5.81 -20.66 1.11
C PRO A 175 6.91 -21.08 2.10
N GLY A 176 6.65 -20.91 3.39
CA GLY A 176 7.58 -21.24 4.47
C GLY A 176 8.09 -22.68 4.43
N HIS A 177 9.28 -22.92 4.99
CA HIS A 177 9.91 -24.24 5.09
C HIS A 177 10.22 -24.90 3.73
N GLY A 178 10.34 -26.23 3.68
CA GLY A 178 10.57 -27.02 2.45
C GLY A 178 11.75 -27.98 2.56
N GLY A 179 11.71 -29.07 1.80
CA GLY A 179 12.74 -30.10 1.77
C GLY A 179 12.99 -30.69 3.17
N LYS A 180 14.22 -30.52 3.66
CA LYS A 180 14.65 -31.02 4.98
C LYS A 180 13.98 -30.32 6.17
N ASP A 181 13.40 -29.15 5.96
CA ASP A 181 12.67 -28.41 6.98
C ASP A 181 11.18 -28.67 6.81
N SER A 182 10.59 -29.47 7.69
CA SER A 182 9.16 -29.79 7.67
C SER A 182 8.26 -28.63 8.13
N GLY A 183 8.84 -27.65 8.83
CA GLY A 183 8.10 -26.82 9.76
C GLY A 183 7.42 -27.65 10.84
N THR A 184 6.32 -27.13 11.37
CA THR A 184 5.52 -27.82 12.39
C THR A 184 4.90 -29.11 11.84
N ILE A 185 4.87 -30.15 12.68
CA ILE A 185 4.16 -31.40 12.40
C ILE A 185 2.86 -31.43 13.21
N GLY A 186 1.73 -31.53 12.52
CA GLY A 186 0.40 -31.66 13.11
C GLY A 186 0.19 -33.02 13.76
N SER A 187 -0.86 -33.14 14.58
CA SER A 187 -1.16 -34.36 15.33
C SER A 187 -1.42 -35.60 14.47
N ASP A 188 -1.76 -35.41 13.19
CA ASP A 188 -2.02 -36.47 12.21
C ASP A 188 -0.84 -36.69 11.23
N GLY A 189 0.30 -36.05 11.46
CA GLY A 189 1.46 -36.09 10.58
C GLY A 189 1.46 -35.05 9.45
N ALA A 190 0.49 -34.11 9.41
CA ALA A 190 0.55 -32.94 8.53
C ALA A 190 1.90 -32.25 8.68
N MET A 191 2.55 -31.89 7.58
CA MET A 191 3.72 -31.02 7.63
C MET A 191 3.33 -29.62 7.17
N GLU A 192 3.72 -28.61 7.94
CA GLU A 192 3.52 -27.20 7.63
C GLU A 192 4.01 -26.86 6.23
N LYS A 193 5.21 -27.33 5.84
CA LYS A 193 5.78 -27.10 4.50
C LYS A 193 4.85 -27.48 3.33
N THR A 194 4.00 -28.49 3.53
CA THR A 194 3.04 -28.96 2.52
C THR A 194 1.82 -28.06 2.51
N LEU A 195 1.34 -27.65 3.69
CA LEU A 195 0.23 -26.72 3.84
C LEU A 195 0.57 -25.36 3.23
N THR A 196 1.75 -24.80 3.55
CA THR A 196 2.20 -23.51 3.03
C THR A 196 2.36 -23.53 1.51
N LEU A 197 2.94 -24.60 0.94
CA LEU A 197 3.07 -24.76 -0.51
C LEU A 197 1.71 -24.82 -1.19
N ASN A 198 0.76 -25.59 -0.65
CA ASN A 198 -0.58 -25.71 -1.21
C ASN A 198 -1.32 -24.37 -1.23
N THR A 199 -1.26 -23.61 -0.14
CA THR A 199 -1.86 -22.27 -0.06
C THR A 199 -1.18 -21.29 -1.02
N ALA A 200 0.15 -21.30 -1.10
CA ALA A 200 0.90 -20.42 -2.00
C ALA A 200 0.60 -20.68 -3.48
N LEU A 201 0.47 -21.95 -3.89
CA LEU A 201 0.11 -22.32 -5.27
C LEU A 201 -1.30 -21.83 -5.64
N ARG A 202 -2.27 -22.00 -4.72
CA ARG A 202 -3.63 -21.48 -4.91
C ARG A 202 -3.65 -19.95 -4.98
N LEU A 203 -2.93 -19.29 -4.06
CA LEU A 203 -2.81 -17.84 -4.07
C LEU A 203 -2.20 -17.33 -5.38
N LYS A 204 -1.10 -17.93 -5.85
CA LYS A 204 -0.49 -17.56 -7.13
C LYS A 204 -1.50 -17.64 -8.28
N GLN A 205 -2.20 -18.76 -8.40
CA GLN A 205 -3.17 -18.97 -9.49
C GLN A 205 -4.27 -17.91 -9.49
N GLU A 206 -4.85 -17.57 -8.34
CA GLU A 206 -5.91 -16.57 -8.26
C GLU A 206 -5.37 -15.14 -8.41
N LEU A 207 -4.18 -14.85 -7.89
CA LEU A 207 -3.56 -13.54 -7.98
C LEU A 207 -3.14 -13.20 -9.42
N GLU A 208 -2.66 -14.17 -10.21
CA GLU A 208 -2.34 -13.97 -11.63
C GLU A 208 -3.57 -13.60 -12.47
N LYS A 209 -4.78 -14.06 -12.10
CA LYS A 209 -6.03 -13.65 -12.78
C LYS A 209 -6.34 -12.16 -12.62
N THR A 210 -5.75 -11.51 -11.63
CA THR A 210 -5.86 -10.06 -11.42
C THR A 210 -4.90 -9.26 -12.32
N GLY A 211 -4.04 -9.94 -13.09
CA GLY A 211 -3.00 -9.35 -13.93
C GLY A 211 -1.70 -9.04 -13.17
N ALA A 212 -1.59 -9.41 -11.90
CA ALA A 212 -0.34 -9.35 -11.15
C ALA A 212 0.72 -10.29 -11.74
N ILE A 213 1.99 -9.94 -11.59
CA ILE A 213 3.13 -10.80 -11.91
C ILE A 213 3.54 -11.49 -10.62
N VAL A 214 3.45 -12.82 -10.56
CA VAL A 214 3.63 -13.56 -9.30
C VAL A 214 4.82 -14.50 -9.36
N TYR A 215 5.77 -14.33 -8.43
CA TYR A 215 6.88 -15.25 -8.21
C TYR A 215 6.69 -16.04 -6.92
N LEU A 216 7.03 -17.32 -6.94
CA LEU A 216 7.17 -18.11 -5.70
C LEU A 216 8.65 -18.22 -5.36
N THR A 217 9.00 -18.18 -4.06
CA THR A 217 10.37 -18.51 -3.64
C THR A 217 10.69 -19.98 -3.95
N ARG A 218 9.72 -20.88 -3.76
CA ARG A 218 9.77 -22.29 -4.17
C ARG A 218 8.44 -22.74 -4.78
N THR A 219 8.50 -23.62 -5.78
CA THR A 219 7.32 -24.20 -6.47
C THR A 219 7.08 -25.67 -6.12
N ASP A 220 8.00 -26.28 -5.38
CA ASP A 220 7.98 -27.68 -4.96
C ASP A 220 8.53 -27.84 -3.52
N ASP A 221 8.77 -29.08 -3.09
CA ASP A 221 9.33 -29.42 -1.78
C ASP A 221 10.85 -29.21 -1.69
N THR A 222 11.33 -28.07 -2.18
CA THR A 222 12.74 -27.66 -2.09
C THR A 222 13.00 -26.84 -0.82
N TYR A 223 14.12 -27.13 -0.17
CA TYR A 223 14.62 -26.32 0.94
C TYR A 223 15.30 -25.05 0.44
N LEU A 224 14.93 -23.90 1.00
CA LEU A 224 15.62 -22.62 0.83
C LEU A 224 15.97 -22.02 2.18
N THR A 225 17.19 -21.47 2.27
CA THR A 225 17.61 -20.66 3.40
C THR A 225 16.81 -19.35 3.47
N LEU A 226 16.76 -18.75 4.65
CA LEU A 226 16.05 -17.47 4.85
C LEU A 226 16.63 -16.35 3.97
N GLN A 227 17.95 -16.32 3.79
CA GLN A 227 18.62 -15.33 2.93
C GLN A 227 18.30 -15.52 1.43
N GLU A 228 18.15 -16.76 0.96
CA GLU A 228 17.76 -17.02 -0.43
C GLU A 228 16.36 -16.48 -0.73
N ARG A 229 15.43 -16.58 0.22
CA ARG A 229 14.06 -16.04 0.10
C ARG A 229 14.08 -14.52 -0.06
N VAL A 230 14.84 -13.83 0.80
CA VAL A 230 15.06 -12.38 0.74
C VAL A 230 15.69 -11.98 -0.61
N ARG A 231 16.70 -12.74 -1.06
CA ARG A 231 17.36 -12.49 -2.35
C ARG A 231 16.39 -12.57 -3.52
N ILE A 232 15.48 -13.55 -3.52
CA ILE A 232 14.45 -13.67 -4.56
C ILE A 232 13.54 -12.44 -4.56
N ALA A 233 13.09 -11.98 -3.37
CA ALA A 233 12.26 -10.77 -3.26
C ALA A 233 12.92 -9.54 -3.88
N HIS A 234 14.21 -9.31 -3.59
CA HIS A 234 14.96 -8.19 -4.14
C HIS A 234 15.22 -8.32 -5.64
N GLN A 235 15.63 -9.50 -6.11
CA GLN A 235 15.97 -9.72 -7.53
C GLN A 235 14.75 -9.66 -8.45
N SER A 236 13.56 -9.97 -7.93
CA SER A 236 12.31 -9.83 -8.67
C SER A 236 11.85 -8.37 -8.81
N HIS A 237 12.47 -7.41 -8.12
CA HIS A 237 11.97 -6.04 -8.00
C HIS A 237 10.51 -6.01 -7.51
N ALA A 238 10.22 -6.83 -6.49
CA ALA A 238 8.86 -7.00 -5.99
C ALA A 238 8.27 -5.69 -5.42
N ASP A 239 6.98 -5.47 -5.69
CA ASP A 239 6.17 -4.43 -5.07
C ASP A 239 5.64 -4.86 -3.69
N ALA A 240 5.49 -6.17 -3.45
CA ALA A 240 5.15 -6.74 -2.15
C ALA A 240 5.72 -8.16 -1.97
N PHE A 241 6.02 -8.52 -0.72
CA PHE A 241 6.48 -9.84 -0.31
C PHE A 241 5.51 -10.44 0.74
N ILE A 242 5.07 -11.67 0.52
CA ILE A 242 4.13 -12.37 1.42
C ILE A 242 4.70 -13.72 1.80
N SER A 243 5.13 -13.86 3.05
CA SER A 243 5.52 -15.16 3.60
C SER A 243 4.31 -15.87 4.20
N ILE A 244 4.09 -17.13 3.83
CA ILE A 244 2.95 -17.94 4.26
C ILE A 244 3.43 -19.03 5.20
N HIS A 245 2.85 -19.06 6.40
CA HIS A 245 3.14 -19.98 7.49
C HIS A 245 1.85 -20.46 8.18
N TYR A 246 2.00 -21.49 9.01
CA TYR A 246 0.97 -21.94 9.93
C TYR A 246 1.58 -22.19 11.31
N ASP A 247 0.97 -21.60 12.33
CA ASP A 247 1.54 -21.46 13.65
C ASP A 247 1.58 -22.81 14.40
N SER A 248 2.32 -22.82 15.50
CA SER A 248 2.32 -23.89 16.48
C SER A 248 2.57 -23.34 17.88
N SER A 249 2.00 -23.99 18.88
CA SER A 249 2.21 -23.59 20.28
C SER A 249 2.40 -24.80 21.18
N PRO A 250 3.28 -24.74 22.21
CA PRO A 250 3.40 -25.81 23.21
C PRO A 250 2.08 -26.12 23.93
N THR A 251 1.19 -25.13 24.03
CA THR A 251 -0.17 -25.27 24.55
C THR A 251 -1.19 -25.12 23.42
N LEU A 252 -2.40 -25.64 23.61
CA LEU A 252 -3.47 -25.49 22.61
C LEU A 252 -3.79 -24.00 22.41
N ALA A 253 -3.42 -23.49 21.25
CA ALA A 253 -3.69 -22.13 20.80
C ALA A 253 -4.51 -22.17 19.49
N SER A 254 -5.08 -21.03 19.14
CA SER A 254 -5.94 -20.87 17.97
C SER A 254 -5.80 -19.48 17.39
N GLY A 255 -6.14 -19.36 16.12
CA GLY A 255 -6.28 -18.13 15.39
C GLY A 255 -5.12 -17.81 14.45
N MET A 256 -5.37 -16.89 13.54
CA MET A 256 -4.42 -16.39 12.56
C MET A 256 -3.87 -15.02 12.95
N THR A 257 -2.65 -14.72 12.53
CA THR A 257 -1.96 -13.46 12.83
C THR A 257 -1.26 -12.95 11.58
N VAL A 258 -1.29 -11.63 11.37
CA VAL A 258 -0.48 -10.96 10.36
C VAL A 258 0.69 -10.29 11.05
N TYR A 259 1.90 -10.62 10.63
CA TYR A 259 3.13 -10.02 11.14
C TYR A 259 3.74 -9.03 10.15
N TYR A 260 4.21 -7.91 10.68
CA TYR A 260 5.02 -6.91 9.99
C TYR A 260 6.30 -6.65 10.78
N TYR A 261 7.36 -6.17 10.13
CA TYR A 261 8.57 -5.76 10.81
C TYR A 261 8.67 -4.24 10.89
N ASP A 262 8.69 -3.57 9.75
CA ASP A 262 8.90 -2.13 9.69
C ASP A 262 7.57 -1.35 9.75
N GLN A 263 7.50 -0.37 10.64
CA GLN A 263 6.28 0.42 10.87
C GLN A 263 5.90 1.29 9.67
N GLN A 264 6.86 1.66 8.82
CA GLN A 264 6.66 2.57 7.70
C GLN A 264 6.44 1.82 6.39
N SER A 265 7.26 0.81 6.07
CA SER A 265 7.15 0.07 4.81
C SER A 265 6.15 -1.08 4.85
N ASP A 266 6.09 -1.84 5.94
CA ASP A 266 5.35 -3.10 6.00
C ASP A 266 3.95 -2.93 6.59
N TYR A 267 3.83 -2.10 7.63
CA TYR A 267 2.56 -1.92 8.34
C TYR A 267 1.38 -1.51 7.44
N PRO A 268 1.54 -0.63 6.41
CA PRO A 268 0.43 -0.31 5.50
C PRO A 268 -0.08 -1.52 4.69
N LEU A 269 0.81 -2.46 4.32
CA LEU A 269 0.43 -3.72 3.67
C LEU A 269 -0.25 -4.65 4.67
N ALA A 270 0.26 -4.76 5.90
CA ALA A 270 -0.38 -5.56 6.93
C ALA A 270 -1.79 -5.07 7.27
N LEU A 271 -1.96 -3.75 7.43
CA LEU A 271 -3.24 -3.12 7.75
C LEU A 271 -4.26 -3.21 6.61
N SER A 272 -3.81 -3.34 5.35
CA SER A 272 -4.74 -3.48 4.22
C SER A 272 -5.50 -4.81 4.26
N LEU A 273 -4.92 -5.87 4.84
CA LEU A 273 -5.51 -7.20 5.02
C LEU A 273 -6.55 -7.25 6.14
N ASP A 274 -6.40 -6.39 7.15
CA ASP A 274 -7.16 -6.41 8.40
C ASP A 274 -8.70 -6.54 8.28
N PRO A 275 -9.43 -5.76 7.44
CA PRO A 275 -10.89 -5.86 7.38
C PRO A 275 -11.39 -7.15 6.72
N PHE A 276 -10.54 -7.80 5.91
CA PHE A 276 -10.87 -9.04 5.22
C PHE A 276 -10.65 -10.23 6.16
N PHE A 277 -9.58 -10.23 6.94
CA PHE A 277 -9.37 -11.27 7.96
C PHE A 277 -10.27 -11.12 9.18
N SER A 278 -10.71 -9.91 9.50
CA SER A 278 -11.64 -9.67 10.62
C SER A 278 -13.05 -10.20 10.37
N ASN A 279 -13.44 -10.48 9.13
CA ASN A 279 -14.81 -10.83 8.77
C ASN A 279 -14.85 -12.08 7.88
N GLY A 280 -15.46 -13.17 8.37
CA GLY A 280 -15.86 -14.29 7.52
C GLY A 280 -14.95 -15.52 7.51
N LEU A 281 -13.89 -15.56 8.32
CA LEU A 281 -13.03 -16.74 8.44
C LEU A 281 -13.49 -17.67 9.57
N SER A 282 -13.40 -18.98 9.32
CA SER A 282 -13.71 -20.02 10.33
C SER A 282 -12.64 -20.14 11.41
N ILE A 283 -11.48 -19.51 11.22
CA ILE A 283 -10.38 -19.41 12.19
C ILE A 283 -10.38 -18.00 12.77
N PRO A 284 -10.29 -17.82 14.12
CA PRO A 284 -10.27 -16.50 14.73
C PRO A 284 -9.11 -15.62 14.23
N TYR A 285 -9.33 -14.32 14.07
CA TYR A 285 -8.28 -13.37 13.71
C TYR A 285 -7.71 -12.65 14.93
N ARG A 286 -6.38 -12.62 15.07
CA ARG A 286 -5.65 -12.08 16.24
C ARG A 286 -5.03 -10.71 16.01
N GLY A 287 -5.31 -10.11 14.86
CA GLY A 287 -4.86 -8.78 14.47
C GLY A 287 -3.48 -8.75 13.81
N VAL A 288 -3.09 -7.54 13.44
CA VAL A 288 -1.75 -7.18 12.95
C VAL A 288 -0.79 -7.00 14.12
N ARG A 289 0.41 -7.59 14.04
CA ARG A 289 1.42 -7.57 15.11
C ARG A 289 2.83 -7.34 14.57
N PHE A 290 3.68 -6.69 15.35
CA PHE A 290 5.11 -6.66 15.07
C PHE A 290 5.70 -8.08 15.21
N GLY A 291 6.60 -8.47 14.30
CA GLY A 291 7.30 -9.76 14.33
C GLY A 291 8.73 -9.64 13.79
N ASP A 292 9.71 -10.11 14.58
CA ASP A 292 11.14 -10.03 14.25
C ASP A 292 11.63 -11.23 13.41
N PHE A 293 10.97 -11.47 12.27
CA PHE A 293 11.27 -12.62 11.41
C PHE A 293 12.23 -12.22 10.27
N HIS A 294 13.27 -13.01 10.05
CA HIS A 294 14.35 -12.69 9.09
C HIS A 294 13.85 -12.30 7.70
N VAL A 295 12.86 -13.01 7.15
CA VAL A 295 12.39 -12.79 5.77
C VAL A 295 11.67 -11.45 5.57
N ILE A 296 11.07 -10.90 6.62
CA ILE A 296 10.43 -9.57 6.60
C ILE A 296 11.34 -8.47 7.18
N ARG A 297 12.29 -8.83 8.06
CA ARG A 297 13.28 -7.89 8.60
C ARG A 297 14.36 -7.50 7.60
N GLU A 298 14.90 -8.47 6.86
CA GLU A 298 16.08 -8.26 6.00
C GLU A 298 15.70 -7.90 4.55
N THR A 299 14.40 -7.84 4.24
CA THR A 299 13.91 -7.36 2.96
C THR A 299 13.68 -5.86 2.99
N THR A 300 13.80 -5.21 1.83
CA THR A 300 13.48 -3.78 1.64
C THR A 300 12.18 -3.60 0.85
N VAL A 301 11.53 -4.71 0.50
CA VAL A 301 10.23 -4.77 -0.16
C VAL A 301 9.16 -4.73 0.94
N PRO A 302 8.07 -3.95 0.79
CA PRO A 302 6.93 -4.01 1.71
C PRO A 302 6.48 -5.46 1.93
N SER A 303 6.50 -5.90 3.19
CA SER A 303 6.44 -7.33 3.50
C SER A 303 5.51 -7.70 4.65
N VAL A 304 4.93 -8.90 4.57
CA VAL A 304 4.15 -9.49 5.67
C VAL A 304 4.47 -10.97 5.81
N LEU A 305 4.37 -11.48 7.04
CA LEU A 305 4.34 -12.91 7.33
C LEU A 305 2.97 -13.28 7.89
N LEU A 306 2.31 -14.24 7.25
CA LEU A 306 0.96 -14.68 7.58
C LEU A 306 1.03 -16.00 8.32
N GLU A 307 0.60 -16.02 9.58
CA GLU A 307 0.33 -17.24 10.32
C GLU A 307 -1.15 -17.58 10.18
N LEU A 308 -1.49 -18.52 9.29
CA LEU A 308 -2.88 -18.75 8.85
C LEU A 308 -3.65 -19.77 9.73
N GLY A 309 -3.28 -19.90 11.01
CA GLY A 309 -3.88 -20.83 11.96
C GLY A 309 -2.87 -21.88 12.47
N TYR A 310 -3.27 -22.65 13.48
CA TYR A 310 -2.38 -23.56 14.22
C TYR A 310 -2.39 -24.99 13.68
N VAL A 311 -1.25 -25.47 13.18
CA VAL A 311 -1.11 -26.85 12.63
C VAL A 311 -1.33 -27.91 13.72
N ASN A 312 -0.91 -27.63 14.94
CA ASN A 312 -1.02 -28.57 16.07
C ASN A 312 -2.33 -28.43 16.87
N ASN A 313 -3.26 -27.60 16.39
CA ASN A 313 -4.65 -27.59 16.85
C ASN A 313 -5.50 -28.46 15.89
N PRO A 314 -6.00 -29.64 16.30
CA PRO A 314 -6.69 -30.57 15.39
C PRO A 314 -7.94 -29.97 14.72
N THR A 315 -8.64 -29.08 15.41
CA THR A 315 -9.83 -28.40 14.87
C THR A 315 -9.43 -27.42 13.77
N GLU A 316 -8.40 -26.60 14.00
CA GLU A 316 -7.92 -25.67 12.98
C GLU A 316 -7.25 -26.40 11.83
N LEU A 317 -6.50 -27.47 12.07
CA LEU A 317 -5.90 -28.27 11.01
C LEU A 317 -6.95 -28.83 10.03
N ALA A 318 -8.10 -29.28 10.54
CA ALA A 318 -9.22 -29.70 9.70
C ALA A 318 -9.80 -28.55 8.87
N ILE A 319 -9.92 -27.36 9.46
CA ILE A 319 -10.38 -26.14 8.78
C ILE A 319 -9.37 -25.70 7.72
N ILE A 320 -8.07 -25.61 8.07
CA ILE A 320 -6.96 -25.22 7.21
C ILE A 320 -6.96 -26.03 5.91
N ARG A 321 -7.22 -27.34 6.01
CA ARG A 321 -7.26 -28.24 4.84
C ARG A 321 -8.55 -28.17 4.03
N SER A 322 -9.59 -27.53 4.54
CA SER A 322 -10.86 -27.44 3.81
C SER A 322 -10.74 -26.49 2.62
N ASP A 323 -11.36 -26.85 1.50
CA ASP A 323 -11.38 -26.00 0.31
C ASP A 323 -12.05 -24.66 0.57
N ALA A 324 -13.09 -24.64 1.42
CA ALA A 324 -13.80 -23.41 1.79
C ALA A 324 -12.86 -22.41 2.48
N TYR A 325 -12.06 -22.87 3.45
CA TYR A 325 -11.07 -22.02 4.12
C TYR A 325 -9.98 -21.56 3.15
N GLN A 326 -9.42 -22.47 2.35
CA GLN A 326 -8.37 -22.13 1.39
C GLN A 326 -8.85 -21.13 0.33
N GLN A 327 -10.10 -21.25 -0.14
CA GLN A 327 -10.68 -20.30 -1.08
C GLN A 327 -10.90 -18.93 -0.45
N GLN A 328 -11.45 -18.89 0.77
CA GLN A 328 -11.72 -17.65 1.49
C GLN A 328 -10.43 -16.90 1.84
N VAL A 329 -9.45 -17.59 2.44
CA VAL A 329 -8.18 -16.95 2.84
C VAL A 329 -7.40 -16.40 1.64
N VAL A 330 -7.41 -17.11 0.50
CA VAL A 330 -6.81 -16.62 -0.75
C VAL A 330 -7.53 -15.38 -1.26
N ALA A 331 -8.87 -15.38 -1.27
CA ALA A 331 -9.65 -14.23 -1.68
C ALA A 331 -9.38 -13.01 -0.78
N ASP A 332 -9.27 -13.21 0.53
CA ASP A 332 -9.01 -12.15 1.50
C ASP A 332 -7.61 -11.55 1.35
N ILE A 333 -6.59 -12.38 1.09
CA ILE A 333 -5.24 -11.90 0.76
C ILE A 333 -5.26 -11.04 -0.51
N ILE A 334 -5.95 -11.49 -1.58
CA ILE A 334 -6.07 -10.75 -2.84
C ILE A 334 -6.78 -9.41 -2.62
N ASN A 335 -7.88 -9.40 -1.88
CA ASN A 335 -8.62 -8.19 -1.57
C ASN A 335 -7.78 -7.21 -0.74
N GLY A 336 -7.00 -7.70 0.22
CA GLY A 336 -6.04 -6.90 0.98
C GLY A 336 -4.95 -6.28 0.11
N LEU A 337 -4.39 -7.05 -0.84
CA LEU A 337 -3.40 -6.55 -1.80
C LEU A 337 -3.99 -5.52 -2.76
N GLN A 338 -5.19 -5.77 -3.30
CA GLN A 338 -5.91 -4.79 -4.11
C GLN A 338 -6.14 -3.51 -3.32
N ARG A 339 -6.58 -3.62 -2.05
CA ARG A 339 -6.71 -2.47 -1.17
C ARG A 339 -5.39 -1.76 -0.94
N TYR A 340 -4.27 -2.47 -0.85
CA TYR A 340 -2.93 -1.89 -0.69
C TYR A 340 -2.51 -1.11 -1.93
N PHE A 341 -2.61 -1.69 -3.12
CA PHE A 341 -2.15 -1.05 -4.36
C PHE A 341 -3.09 0.01 -4.93
N ASN A 342 -4.36 -0.02 -4.52
CA ASN A 342 -5.33 1.01 -4.90
C ASN A 342 -5.23 2.27 -4.01
N GLN A 343 -4.28 2.35 -3.06
CA GLN A 343 -4.17 3.45 -2.08
C GLN A 343 -3.64 4.77 -2.61
#